data_AF-A0A7R9DK34-F1
#
_entry.id   AF-A0A7R9DK34-F1
#
_cell.length_a   1.000
_cell.length_b   1.000
_cell.length_c   1.000
_cell.angle_alpha   90.00
_cell.angle_beta   90.00
_cell.angle_gamma   90.00
#
_symmetry.space_group_name_H-M   'P 1'
#
loop_
_entity.id
_entity.type
_entity.pdbx_description
1 polymer ?
#
loop_
_entity_poly.entity_id
_entity_poly.type
_entity_poly.pdbx_seq_one_letter_code
_entity_poly.pdbx_strand_id
1 'polypeptide(L)'
;RDLLLKQKPKDLDFATTATPEQMKEMFSAEEIRMINVNGEKHGTVTPRINDSVNFEVTTLRIDVRTDGRHAEVEFTTDWKLDANRRDLTINSMFLGLDGTVYDYFSGYEDLQKRRVAFVGDANTRIREDYLRILRYFRFYGRIAQDPDKHEEKTLQSIQDNADGLKRISGERIWTELQQILEGNFACELVKTMLSLDLGPPIGKY
;
A
#
# COMPACT_ATOMS: atom_id res chain seq x y z
N ARG A 1 3.20 9.01 -4.87
CA ARG A 1 3.59 9.67 -3.60
C ARG A 1 5.00 10.26 -3.64
N ASP A 2 6.06 9.45 -3.65
CA ASP A 2 7.44 9.95 -3.42
C ASP A 2 7.88 11.01 -4.46
N LEU A 3 7.56 10.79 -5.75
CA LEU A 3 7.84 11.76 -6.81
C LEU A 3 7.18 13.13 -6.56
N LEU A 4 5.95 13.15 -6.06
CA LEU A 4 5.22 14.39 -5.71
C LEU A 4 5.84 15.11 -4.50
N LEU A 5 6.55 14.36 -3.63
CA LEU A 5 7.37 14.91 -2.55
C LEU A 5 8.80 15.26 -3.00
N LYS A 6 9.10 15.20 -4.31
CA LYS A 6 10.43 15.41 -4.88
C LYS A 6 11.48 14.43 -4.34
N GLN A 7 11.06 13.23 -3.98
CA GLN A 7 11.92 12.14 -3.51
C GLN A 7 12.07 11.09 -4.62
N LYS A 8 13.26 10.50 -4.71
CA LYS A 8 13.50 9.36 -5.61
C LYS A 8 12.83 8.11 -5.03
N PRO A 9 11.88 7.47 -5.72
CA PRO A 9 11.30 6.21 -5.27
C PRO A 9 12.37 5.12 -5.26
N LYS A 10 12.35 4.26 -4.24
CA LYS A 10 13.25 3.09 -4.14
C LYS A 10 12.75 1.97 -5.05
N ASP A 11 11.45 1.71 -4.99
CA ASP A 11 10.75 0.71 -5.78
C ASP A 11 9.62 1.38 -6.56
N LEU A 12 9.48 1.04 -7.84
CA LEU A 12 8.46 1.56 -8.74
C LEU A 12 7.50 0.45 -9.11
N ASP A 13 6.24 0.61 -8.69
CA ASP A 13 5.14 -0.26 -9.10
C ASP A 13 4.45 0.34 -10.32
N PHE A 14 4.37 -0.43 -11.39
CA PHE A 14 3.63 -0.08 -12.60
C PHE A 14 2.26 -0.75 -12.56
N ALA A 15 1.25 0.00 -12.99
CA ALA A 15 -0.10 -0.51 -13.15
C ALA A 15 -0.47 -0.45 -14.64
N THR A 16 -1.21 -1.46 -15.12
CA THR A 16 -1.60 -1.55 -16.53
C THR A 16 -2.98 -2.19 -16.70
N THR A 17 -3.65 -1.87 -17.79
CA THR A 17 -4.90 -2.53 -18.21
C THR A 17 -4.66 -3.88 -18.89
N ALA A 18 -3.41 -4.19 -19.27
CA ALA A 18 -3.07 -5.48 -19.88
C ALA A 18 -3.16 -6.60 -18.84
N THR A 19 -3.81 -7.71 -19.19
CA THR A 19 -3.86 -8.89 -18.31
C THR A 19 -2.48 -9.56 -18.18
N PRO A 20 -2.27 -10.44 -17.19
CA PRO A 20 -1.01 -11.18 -17.06
C PRO A 20 -0.67 -11.98 -18.31
N GLU A 21 -1.65 -12.60 -18.95
CA GLU A 21 -1.49 -13.34 -20.20
C GLU A 21 -1.03 -12.43 -21.33
N GLN A 22 -1.69 -11.27 -21.52
CA GLN A 22 -1.30 -10.29 -22.53
C GLN A 22 0.11 -9.74 -22.30
N MET A 23 0.47 -9.47 -21.05
CA MET A 23 1.82 -9.03 -20.70
C MET A 23 2.86 -10.11 -21.03
N LYS A 24 2.59 -11.38 -20.71
CA LYS A 24 3.51 -12.48 -21.05
C LYS A 24 3.68 -12.65 -22.54
N GLU A 25 2.59 -12.64 -23.30
CA GLU A 25 2.63 -12.74 -24.76
C GLU A 25 3.47 -11.60 -25.34
N MET A 26 3.23 -10.37 -24.90
CA MET A 26 3.97 -9.17 -25.32
C MET A 26 5.46 -9.26 -24.98
N PHE A 27 5.81 -9.56 -23.73
CA PHE A 27 7.22 -9.65 -23.32
C PHE A 27 7.94 -10.82 -23.98
N SER A 28 7.26 -11.95 -24.19
CA SER A 28 7.87 -13.10 -24.88
C SER A 28 8.11 -12.82 -26.36
N ALA A 29 7.20 -12.10 -27.03
CA ALA A 29 7.35 -11.69 -28.43
C ALA A 29 8.51 -10.72 -28.64
N GLU A 30 8.79 -9.87 -27.64
CA GLU A 30 9.91 -8.92 -27.64
C GLU A 30 11.20 -9.51 -27.01
N GLU A 31 11.24 -10.83 -26.76
CA GLU A 31 12.38 -11.54 -26.16
C GLU A 31 12.81 -10.97 -24.78
N ILE A 32 11.88 -10.37 -24.04
CA ILE A 32 12.11 -9.82 -22.71
C ILE A 32 11.94 -10.91 -21.64
N ARG A 33 13.00 -11.11 -20.85
CA ARG A 33 13.01 -12.08 -19.75
C ARG A 33 12.06 -11.68 -18.62
N MET A 34 11.31 -12.65 -18.07
CA MET A 34 10.47 -12.48 -16.89
C MET A 34 11.05 -13.26 -15.69
N ILE A 35 11.05 -12.67 -14.49
CA ILE A 35 11.79 -13.18 -13.31
C ILE A 35 10.88 -13.88 -12.28
N ASN A 36 9.61 -13.51 -12.18
CA ASN A 36 8.74 -13.96 -11.10
C ASN A 36 7.38 -14.46 -11.62
N VAL A 37 7.31 -15.77 -11.88
CA VAL A 37 6.09 -16.47 -12.35
C VAL A 37 5.06 -16.62 -11.22
N ASN A 38 5.47 -16.50 -9.95
CA ASN A 38 4.58 -16.75 -8.81
C ASN A 38 3.66 -15.56 -8.48
N GLY A 39 3.99 -14.34 -8.94
CA GLY A 39 3.17 -13.14 -8.76
C GLY A 39 1.90 -13.09 -9.61
N GLU A 40 1.78 -14.01 -10.58
CA GLU A 40 0.72 -14.03 -11.58
C GLU A 40 -0.67 -14.25 -11.00
N LYS A 41 -0.77 -15.04 -9.93
CA LYS A 41 -2.03 -15.27 -9.20
C LYS A 41 -2.62 -13.97 -8.64
N HIS A 42 -1.81 -12.93 -8.49
CA HIS A 42 -2.21 -11.61 -8.03
C HIS A 42 -2.17 -10.57 -9.16
N GLY A 43 -1.93 -10.99 -10.40
CA GLY A 43 -1.93 -10.11 -11.57
C GLY A 43 -0.61 -9.38 -11.84
N THR A 44 0.48 -9.77 -11.17
CA THR A 44 1.79 -9.11 -11.30
C THR A 44 2.74 -9.94 -12.17
N VAL A 45 3.37 -9.27 -13.13
CA VAL A 45 4.45 -9.81 -13.97
C VAL A 45 5.69 -8.94 -13.76
N THR A 46 6.87 -9.58 -13.66
CA THR A 46 8.14 -8.88 -13.42
C THR A 46 9.07 -9.03 -14.64
N PRO A 47 8.94 -8.17 -15.67
CA PRO A 47 9.91 -8.11 -16.76
C PRO A 47 11.25 -7.56 -16.28
N ARG A 48 12.34 -8.08 -16.87
CA ARG A 48 13.70 -7.61 -16.68
C ARG A 48 14.20 -6.96 -17.96
N ILE A 49 14.31 -5.64 -17.94
CA ILE A 49 14.71 -4.84 -19.09
C ILE A 49 16.24 -4.71 -19.11
N ASN A 50 16.82 -4.87 -20.30
CA ASN A 50 18.28 -4.82 -20.54
C ASN A 50 19.07 -5.73 -19.59
N ASP A 51 18.48 -6.87 -19.19
CA ASP A 51 19.04 -7.84 -18.23
C ASP A 51 19.59 -7.22 -16.93
N SER A 52 19.12 -6.04 -16.54
CA SER A 52 19.68 -5.26 -15.42
C SER A 52 18.63 -4.77 -14.45
N VAL A 53 17.48 -4.30 -14.94
CA VAL A 53 16.46 -3.65 -14.11
C VAL A 53 15.18 -4.47 -14.13
N ASN A 54 14.65 -4.78 -12.94
CA ASN A 54 13.36 -5.41 -12.78
C ASN A 54 12.28 -4.34 -12.62
N PHE A 55 11.14 -4.54 -13.27
CA PHE A 55 9.95 -3.72 -13.08
C PHE A 55 8.82 -4.60 -12.58
N GLU A 56 8.10 -4.17 -11.55
CA GLU A 56 6.87 -4.85 -11.13
C GLU A 56 5.68 -4.22 -11.85
N VAL A 57 5.05 -4.99 -12.75
CA VAL A 57 3.90 -4.53 -13.54
C VAL A 57 2.68 -5.33 -13.12
N THR A 58 1.68 -4.64 -12.56
CA THR A 58 0.46 -5.26 -12.02
C THR A 58 -0.76 -4.85 -12.82
N THR A 59 -1.56 -5.83 -13.20
CA THR A 59 -2.86 -5.61 -13.84
C THR A 59 -3.80 -4.90 -12.86
N LEU A 60 -4.52 -3.88 -13.32
CA LEU A 60 -5.57 -3.26 -12.53
C LEU A 60 -6.59 -4.31 -12.09
N ARG A 61 -6.99 -4.26 -10.82
CA ARG A 61 -7.87 -5.28 -10.25
C ARG A 61 -8.84 -4.74 -9.23
N ILE A 62 -9.84 -5.54 -8.92
CA ILE A 62 -10.82 -5.36 -7.86
C ILE A 62 -10.67 -6.57 -6.93
N ASP A 63 -10.60 -6.33 -5.63
CA ASP A 63 -10.57 -7.42 -4.65
C ASP A 63 -12.03 -7.79 -4.32
N VAL A 64 -12.51 -8.95 -4.79
CA VAL A 64 -13.89 -9.44 -4.56
C VAL A 64 -14.06 -9.94 -3.13
N ARG A 65 -13.03 -10.63 -2.64
CA ARG A 65 -12.90 -11.08 -1.26
C ARG A 65 -11.45 -10.96 -0.85
N THR A 66 -11.19 -10.46 0.35
CA THR A 66 -9.83 -10.33 0.88
C THR A 66 -9.82 -10.53 2.38
N ASP A 67 -8.79 -11.22 2.87
CA ASP A 67 -8.40 -11.23 4.29
C ASP A 67 -7.11 -10.43 4.54
N GLY A 68 -6.66 -9.68 3.53
CA GLY A 68 -5.44 -8.90 3.51
C GLY A 68 -4.19 -9.67 3.06
N ARG A 69 -4.15 -10.99 3.24
CA ARG A 69 -3.06 -11.85 2.74
C ARG A 69 -3.43 -12.52 1.42
N HIS A 70 -4.66 -13.02 1.33
CA HIS A 70 -5.22 -13.67 0.16
C HIS A 70 -6.40 -12.85 -0.33
N ALA A 71 -6.38 -12.52 -1.61
CA ALA A 71 -7.48 -11.87 -2.28
C ALA A 71 -7.91 -12.70 -3.49
N GLU A 72 -9.22 -12.90 -3.62
CA GLU A 72 -9.86 -13.26 -4.88
C GLU A 72 -10.03 -11.98 -5.68
N VAL A 73 -9.44 -11.93 -6.87
CA VAL A 73 -9.32 -10.70 -7.66
C VAL A 73 -9.98 -10.84 -9.02
N GLU A 74 -10.64 -9.78 -9.45
CA GLU A 74 -11.13 -9.61 -10.81
C GLU A 74 -10.34 -8.51 -11.51
N PHE A 75 -9.80 -8.79 -12.70
CA PHE A 75 -9.09 -7.78 -13.48
C PHE A 75 -10.07 -6.78 -14.07
N THR A 76 -9.65 -5.51 -14.11
CA THR A 76 -10.46 -4.41 -14.65
C THR A 76 -9.60 -3.52 -15.54
N THR A 77 -10.24 -2.65 -16.29
CA THR A 77 -9.58 -1.55 -17.01
C THR A 77 -9.93 -0.18 -16.42
N ASP A 78 -10.74 -0.17 -15.34
CA ASP A 78 -11.13 1.04 -14.63
C ASP A 78 -10.13 1.37 -13.50
N TRP A 79 -9.35 2.43 -13.74
CA TRP A 79 -8.37 2.96 -12.80
C TRP A 79 -8.96 3.42 -11.47
N LYS A 80 -10.21 3.92 -11.47
CA LYS A 80 -10.87 4.35 -10.23
C LYS A 80 -11.20 3.15 -9.35
N LEU A 81 -11.59 2.02 -9.95
CA LEU A 81 -11.85 0.78 -9.20
C LEU A 81 -10.55 0.22 -8.59
N ASP A 82 -9.43 0.24 -9.32
CA ASP A 82 -8.12 -0.15 -8.74
C ASP A 82 -7.64 0.84 -7.66
N ALA A 83 -7.88 2.14 -7.83
CA ALA A 83 -7.55 3.10 -6.78
C ALA A 83 -8.38 2.84 -5.50
N ASN A 84 -9.64 2.42 -5.64
CA ASN A 84 -10.57 2.24 -4.52
C ASN A 84 -10.20 1.07 -3.58
N ARG A 85 -9.54 0.02 -4.09
CA ARG A 85 -9.10 -1.12 -3.26
C ARG A 85 -7.84 -0.81 -2.44
N ARG A 86 -7.16 0.30 -2.74
CA ARG A 86 -5.91 0.70 -2.06
C ARG A 86 -6.23 1.21 -0.66
N ASP A 87 -5.22 1.15 0.21
CA ASP A 87 -5.38 1.45 1.62
C ASP A 87 -5.55 2.96 1.88
N LEU A 88 -4.62 3.77 1.40
CA LEU A 88 -4.48 5.17 1.76
C LEU A 88 -4.60 6.07 0.52
N THR A 89 -5.22 7.24 0.70
CA THR A 89 -5.43 8.23 -0.37
C THR A 89 -4.12 8.60 -1.06
N ILE A 90 -3.07 8.88 -0.28
CA ILE A 90 -1.72 9.22 -0.74
C ILE A 90 -1.04 8.10 -1.57
N ASN A 91 -1.51 6.86 -1.46
CA ASN A 91 -1.00 5.68 -2.16
C ASN A 91 -1.96 5.21 -3.28
N SER A 92 -3.07 5.93 -3.49
CA SER A 92 -4.12 5.59 -4.46
C SER A 92 -4.06 6.35 -5.79
N MET A 93 -3.07 7.23 -5.93
CA MET A 93 -2.86 8.02 -7.15
C MET A 93 -2.02 7.27 -8.18
N PHE A 94 -2.22 7.61 -9.46
CA PHE A 94 -1.39 7.17 -10.57
C PHE A 94 -0.68 8.36 -11.23
N LEU A 95 0.45 8.08 -11.88
CA LEU A 95 1.22 9.06 -12.62
C LEU A 95 1.42 8.54 -14.04
N GLY A 96 0.89 9.25 -15.03
CA GLY A 96 1.17 9.01 -16.44
C GLY A 96 2.63 9.32 -16.77
N LEU A 97 3.16 8.66 -17.81
CA LEU A 97 4.53 8.90 -18.27
C LEU A 97 4.72 10.32 -18.84
N ASP A 98 3.63 10.99 -19.21
CA ASP A 98 3.55 12.40 -19.59
C ASP A 98 3.59 13.37 -18.40
N GLY A 99 3.57 12.85 -17.16
CA GLY A 99 3.54 13.61 -15.93
C GLY A 99 2.13 13.92 -15.41
N THR A 100 1.08 13.46 -16.09
CA THR A 100 -0.31 13.68 -15.64
C THR A 100 -0.59 12.87 -14.36
N VAL A 101 -1.10 13.53 -13.33
CA VAL A 101 -1.50 12.90 -12.06
C VAL A 101 -2.99 12.55 -12.11
N TYR A 102 -3.31 11.27 -11.91
CA TYR A 102 -4.67 10.77 -11.78
C TYR A 102 -4.95 10.52 -10.30
N ASP A 103 -5.87 11.30 -9.73
CA ASP A 103 -6.26 11.24 -8.32
C ASP A 103 -7.79 11.18 -8.21
N TYR A 104 -8.28 10.07 -7.65
CA TYR A 104 -9.72 9.81 -7.51
C TYR A 104 -10.24 10.02 -6.08
N PHE A 105 -9.33 10.19 -5.11
CA PHE A 105 -9.64 10.15 -3.67
C PHE A 105 -8.91 11.25 -2.88
N SER A 106 -8.60 12.37 -3.53
CA SER A 106 -7.93 13.53 -2.93
C SER A 106 -6.56 13.22 -2.30
N GLY A 107 -5.86 12.21 -2.83
CA GLY A 107 -4.53 11.83 -2.37
C GLY A 107 -3.48 12.92 -2.55
N TYR A 108 -3.62 13.79 -3.56
CA TYR A 108 -2.71 14.90 -3.78
C TYR A 108 -2.87 15.96 -2.69
N GLU A 109 -4.12 16.33 -2.38
CA GLU A 109 -4.43 17.30 -1.32
C GLU A 109 -3.99 16.79 0.06
N ASP A 110 -4.30 15.53 0.37
CA ASP A 110 -3.83 14.88 1.60
C ASP A 110 -2.30 14.87 1.68
N LEU A 111 -1.62 14.59 0.57
CA LEU A 111 -0.16 14.62 0.51
C LEU A 111 0.41 16.02 0.75
N GLN A 112 -0.21 17.08 0.20
CA GLN A 112 0.21 18.47 0.46
C GLN A 112 0.00 18.84 1.93
N LYS A 113 -1.12 18.42 2.53
CA LYS A 113 -1.46 18.64 3.94
C LYS A 113 -0.71 17.72 4.91
N ARG A 114 0.12 16.80 4.41
CA ARG A 114 0.81 15.75 5.18
C ARG A 114 -0.15 14.87 6.00
N ARG A 115 -1.35 14.68 5.47
CA ARG A 115 -2.43 13.91 6.08
C ARG A 115 -2.41 12.48 5.57
N VAL A 116 -2.49 11.52 6.49
CA VAL A 116 -2.66 10.10 6.15
C VAL A 116 -4.12 9.73 6.38
N ALA A 117 -4.83 9.45 5.30
CA ALA A 117 -6.24 9.07 5.33
C ALA A 117 -6.47 7.78 4.54
N PHE A 118 -7.46 7.00 4.97
CA PHE A 118 -7.92 5.81 4.26
C PHE A 118 -8.76 6.17 3.03
N VAL A 119 -8.69 5.34 1.99
CA VAL A 119 -9.64 5.45 0.87
C VAL A 119 -11.00 4.96 1.34
N GLY A 120 -11.98 5.85 1.47
CA GLY A 120 -13.30 5.52 2.01
C GLY A 120 -13.32 5.42 3.53
N ASP A 121 -14.08 4.47 4.09
CA ASP A 121 -14.26 4.32 5.54
C ASP A 121 -13.10 3.54 6.19
N ALA A 122 -12.46 4.13 7.20
CA ALA A 122 -11.29 3.56 7.88
C ALA A 122 -11.58 2.22 8.55
N ASN A 123 -12.74 2.05 9.20
CA ASN A 123 -13.13 0.79 9.84
C ASN A 123 -13.24 -0.34 8.82
N THR A 124 -13.89 -0.07 7.69
CA THR A 124 -14.07 -1.02 6.60
C THR A 124 -12.71 -1.43 6.03
N ARG A 125 -11.84 -0.45 5.75
CA ARG A 125 -10.48 -0.72 5.23
C ARG A 125 -9.61 -1.49 6.22
N ILE A 126 -9.68 -1.19 7.51
CA ILE A 126 -8.90 -1.92 8.51
C ILE A 126 -9.38 -3.37 8.63
N ARG A 127 -10.70 -3.64 8.53
CA ARG A 127 -11.23 -5.01 8.62
C ARG A 127 -10.91 -5.87 7.40
N GLU A 128 -10.72 -5.26 6.22
CA GLU A 128 -10.24 -5.95 5.02
C GLU A 128 -8.79 -6.45 5.19
N ASP A 129 -7.93 -5.68 5.85
CA ASP A 129 -6.58 -6.10 6.25
C ASP A 129 -6.11 -5.35 7.50
N TYR A 130 -6.08 -6.03 8.65
CA TYR A 130 -5.67 -5.39 9.90
C TYR A 130 -4.22 -4.90 9.89
N LEU A 131 -3.36 -5.41 8.97
CA LEU A 131 -2.00 -4.89 8.81
C LEU A 131 -2.00 -3.40 8.39
N ARG A 132 -3.10 -2.91 7.80
CA ARG A 132 -3.27 -1.49 7.46
C ARG A 132 -3.17 -0.55 8.66
N ILE A 133 -3.41 -1.04 9.88
CA ILE A 133 -3.14 -0.28 11.11
C ILE A 133 -1.65 0.10 11.19
N LEU A 134 -0.74 -0.86 11.01
CA LEU A 134 0.70 -0.59 11.06
C LEU A 134 1.16 0.25 9.87
N ARG A 135 0.58 0.00 8.70
CA ARG A 135 0.86 0.80 7.50
C ARG A 135 0.49 2.27 7.68
N TYR A 136 -0.62 2.57 8.39
CA TYR A 136 -0.97 3.93 8.76
C TYR A 136 0.19 4.62 9.50
N PHE A 137 0.71 4.01 10.57
CA PHE A 137 1.83 4.58 11.34
C PHE A 137 3.11 4.72 10.50
N ARG A 138 3.44 3.70 9.72
CA ARG A 138 4.60 3.74 8.80
C ARG A 138 4.52 4.91 7.83
N PHE A 139 3.37 5.09 7.17
CA PHE A 139 3.21 6.16 6.21
C PHE A 139 3.07 7.52 6.89
N TYR A 140 2.52 7.57 8.10
CA TYR A 140 2.51 8.78 8.93
C TYR A 140 3.95 9.24 9.20
N GLY A 141 4.83 8.36 9.70
CA GLY A 141 6.25 8.67 9.89
C GLY A 141 6.97 9.05 8.59
N ARG A 142 6.51 8.55 7.44
CA ARG A 142 7.10 8.89 6.13
C ARG A 142 6.75 10.30 5.66
N ILE A 143 5.52 10.79 5.89
CA ILE A 143 5.05 12.05 5.29
C ILE A 143 4.74 13.16 6.28
N ALA A 144 4.42 12.85 7.53
CA ALA A 144 4.06 13.85 8.53
C ALA A 144 5.22 14.81 8.81
N GLN A 145 4.88 16.01 9.26
CA GLN A 145 5.84 17.00 9.75
C GLN A 145 5.81 17.13 11.27
N ASP A 146 4.82 16.53 11.92
CA ASP A 146 4.52 16.65 13.34
C ASP A 146 4.05 15.27 13.84
N PRO A 147 4.65 14.73 14.91
CA PRO A 147 4.31 13.40 15.41
C PRO A 147 2.89 13.28 15.96
N ASP A 148 2.25 14.37 16.38
CA ASP A 148 1.03 14.32 17.21
C ASP A 148 -0.24 14.81 16.49
N LYS A 149 -0.15 15.19 15.21
CA LYS A 149 -1.27 15.68 14.38
C LYS A 149 -2.08 14.57 13.69
N HIS A 150 -2.35 13.50 14.41
CA HIS A 150 -3.24 12.44 13.94
C HIS A 150 -4.70 12.90 13.90
N GLU A 151 -5.49 12.36 12.97
CA GLU A 151 -6.94 12.54 13.01
C GLU A 151 -7.56 11.65 14.07
N GLU A 152 -8.25 12.24 15.04
CA GLU A 152 -8.88 11.53 16.15
C GLU A 152 -9.80 10.40 15.68
N LYS A 153 -10.62 10.63 14.65
CA LYS A 153 -11.49 9.60 14.06
C LYS A 153 -10.73 8.41 13.49
N THR A 154 -9.55 8.66 12.92
CA THR A 154 -8.68 7.61 12.37
C THR A 154 -8.05 6.80 13.51
N LEU A 155 -7.58 7.47 14.57
CA LEU A 155 -7.07 6.78 15.75
C LEU A 155 -8.14 5.94 16.45
N GLN A 156 -9.37 6.46 16.56
CA GLN A 156 -10.50 5.69 17.11
C GLN A 156 -10.77 4.44 16.27
N SER A 157 -10.80 4.56 14.94
CA SER A 157 -10.99 3.41 14.05
C SER A 157 -9.86 2.38 14.19
N ILE A 158 -8.63 2.83 14.43
CA ILE A 158 -7.49 1.95 14.70
C ILE A 158 -7.67 1.24 16.04
N GLN A 159 -8.02 1.96 17.10
CA GLN A 159 -8.21 1.41 18.44
C GLN A 159 -9.34 0.38 18.47
N ASP A 160 -10.49 0.69 17.86
CA ASP A 160 -11.66 -0.19 17.78
C ASP A 160 -11.36 -1.52 17.08
N ASN A 161 -10.33 -1.57 16.23
CA ASN A 161 -9.95 -2.74 15.46
C ASN A 161 -8.57 -3.31 15.86
N ALA A 162 -7.96 -2.81 16.94
CA ALA A 162 -6.64 -3.21 17.42
C ALA A 162 -6.49 -4.73 17.58
N ASP A 163 -7.51 -5.37 18.16
CA ASP A 163 -7.53 -6.82 18.41
C ASP A 163 -7.44 -7.66 17.13
N GLY A 164 -7.85 -7.11 15.99
CA GLY A 164 -7.74 -7.77 14.69
C GLY A 164 -6.30 -8.06 14.28
N LEU A 165 -5.33 -7.29 14.78
CA LEU A 165 -3.90 -7.56 14.56
C LEU A 165 -3.47 -8.95 15.06
N LYS A 166 -4.18 -9.53 16.05
CA LYS A 166 -3.92 -10.91 16.53
C LYS A 166 -4.09 -11.98 15.44
N ARG A 167 -4.75 -11.64 14.32
CA ARG A 167 -4.98 -12.52 13.15
C ARG A 167 -3.87 -12.41 12.10
N ILE A 168 -3.00 -11.40 12.21
CA ILE A 168 -1.91 -11.18 11.25
C ILE A 168 -0.68 -11.99 11.68
N SER A 169 0.01 -12.58 10.71
CA SER A 169 1.25 -13.33 10.95
C SER A 169 2.34 -12.43 11.51
N GLY A 170 3.13 -12.93 12.47
CA GLY A 170 4.23 -12.19 13.10
C GLY A 170 5.25 -11.62 12.10
N GLU A 171 5.57 -12.35 11.02
CA GLU A 171 6.49 -11.88 9.97
C GLU A 171 6.01 -10.59 9.28
N ARG A 172 4.71 -10.51 8.95
CA ARG A 172 4.09 -9.31 8.35
C ARG A 172 4.06 -8.16 9.34
N ILE A 173 3.73 -8.43 10.61
CA ILE A 173 3.78 -7.42 11.68
C ILE A 173 5.20 -6.88 11.82
N TRP A 174 6.20 -7.76 11.91
CA TRP A 174 7.61 -7.40 12.05
C TRP A 174 8.10 -6.55 10.87
N THR A 175 7.75 -6.92 9.64
CA THR A 175 8.14 -6.17 8.44
C THR A 175 7.64 -4.72 8.46
N GLU A 176 6.41 -4.47 8.92
CA GLU A 176 5.89 -3.11 9.05
C GLU A 176 6.47 -2.40 10.28
N LEU A 177 6.62 -3.10 11.41
CA LEU A 177 7.20 -2.54 12.63
C LEU A 177 8.66 -2.09 12.43
N GLN A 178 9.48 -2.89 11.74
CA GLN A 178 10.85 -2.53 11.41
C GLN A 178 10.89 -1.23 10.60
N GLN A 179 10.02 -1.07 9.60
CA GLN A 179 9.93 0.16 8.82
C GLN A 179 9.45 1.37 9.63
N ILE A 180 8.60 1.18 10.64
CA ILE A 180 8.20 2.23 11.58
C ILE A 180 9.40 2.64 12.44
N LEU A 181 10.13 1.67 12.98
CA LEU A 181 11.28 1.91 13.87
C LEU A 181 12.47 2.56 13.16
N GLU A 182 12.68 2.26 11.88
CA GLU A 182 13.70 2.90 11.04
C GLU A 182 13.25 4.26 10.46
N GLY A 183 11.98 4.61 10.63
CA GLY A 183 11.36 5.82 10.07
C GLY A 183 11.47 7.05 10.96
N ASN A 184 10.94 8.18 10.49
CA ASN A 184 10.83 9.38 11.33
C ASN A 184 9.77 9.18 12.42
N PHE A 185 9.95 9.89 13.54
CA PHE A 185 9.05 9.87 14.69
C PHE A 185 8.85 8.48 15.31
N ALA A 186 9.80 7.55 15.12
CA ALA A 186 9.67 6.17 15.60
C ALA A 186 9.26 6.06 17.07
N CYS A 187 9.92 6.83 17.95
CA CYS A 187 9.63 6.84 19.38
C CYS A 187 8.21 7.33 19.69
N GLU A 188 7.79 8.41 19.05
CA GLU A 188 6.47 9.02 19.22
C GLU A 188 5.38 8.12 18.68
N LEU A 189 5.56 7.55 17.49
CA LEU A 189 4.60 6.63 16.89
C LEU A 189 4.43 5.37 17.73
N VAL A 190 5.51 4.81 18.27
CA VAL A 190 5.42 3.67 19.19
C VAL A 190 4.65 4.05 20.46
N LYS A 191 4.86 5.24 21.03
CA LYS A 191 4.06 5.71 22.18
C LYS A 191 2.58 5.83 21.82
N THR A 192 2.25 6.40 20.67
CA THR A 192 0.86 6.48 20.17
C THR A 192 0.27 5.08 20.00
N MET A 193 0.99 4.15 19.37
CA MET A 193 0.56 2.76 19.22
C MET A 193 0.28 2.08 20.57
N LEU A 194 1.13 2.30 21.58
CA LEU A 194 0.91 1.76 22.92
C LEU A 194 -0.30 2.39 23.61
N SER A 195 -0.55 3.69 23.42
CA SER A 195 -1.73 4.37 23.95
C SER A 195 -3.05 3.90 23.34
N LEU A 196 -3.01 3.27 22.16
CA LEU A 196 -4.15 2.68 21.46
C LEU A 196 -4.23 1.16 21.67
N ASP A 197 -3.57 0.63 22.69
CA ASP A 197 -3.56 -0.80 23.05
C ASP A 197 -3.06 -1.74 21.94
N LEU A 198 -2.19 -1.25 21.04
CA LEU A 198 -1.63 -2.07 19.96
C LEU A 198 -0.49 -2.99 20.41
N GLY A 199 0.06 -2.78 21.61
CA GLY A 199 1.19 -3.55 22.14
C GLY A 199 0.92 -5.06 22.29
N PRO A 200 -0.12 -5.49 23.03
CA PRO A 200 -0.41 -6.91 23.22
C PRO A 200 -0.67 -7.69 21.92
N PRO A 201 -1.40 -7.14 20.92
CA PRO A 201 -1.58 -7.80 19.63
C PRO A 201 -0.32 -8.01 18.78
N ILE A 202 0.66 -7.10 18.84
CA ILE A 202 1.86 -7.14 17.98
C ILE A 202 3.06 -7.87 18.60
N GLY A 203 3.06 -8.04 19.92
CA GLY A 203 4.18 -8.63 20.68
C GLY A 203 4.00 -10.10 21.07
N LYS A 204 3.28 -10.91 20.27
CA LYS A 204 3.14 -12.34 20.56
C LYS A 204 4.50 -13.04 20.45
N TYR A 205 5.02 -13.47 21.60
CA TYR A 205 6.09 -14.45 21.76
C TYR A 205 5.49 -15.85 21.85
#